data_AF-A0A287D360-F1
#
_entry.id   AF-A0A287D360-F1
#
_cell.length_a   1.000
_cell.length_b   1.000
_cell.length_c   1.000
_cell.angle_alpha   90.00
_cell.angle_beta   90.00
_cell.angle_gamma   90.00
#
_symmetry.space_group_name_H-M   'P 1'
#
loop_
_entity.id
_entity.type
_entity.pdbx_description
1 polymer ?
#
loop_
_entity_poly.entity_id
_entity_poly.type
_entity_poly.pdbx_seq_one_letter_code
_entity_poly.pdbx_strand_id
1 'polypeptide(L)'
;MEVENEASCSQGSATGGSREYKVVMLGAGGVGKSAMTMQFISHQFPDYHDPTIEDAYKTQVRIDNEPAYLDILDTAGQLCSQSRPLAHLNLIYSSVK
;
A
#
# COMPACT_ATOMS: atom_id res chain seq x y z
N MET A 1 -14.57 -48.26 -7.10
CA MET A 1 -13.22 -48.67 -7.50
C MET A 1 -12.70 -47.60 -8.42
N GLU A 2 -12.37 -46.46 -7.82
CA GLU A 2 -11.09 -46.18 -7.12
C GLU A 2 -10.00 -45.90 -8.15
N VAL A 3 -9.66 -44.62 -8.34
CA VAL A 3 -8.53 -43.90 -7.68
C VAL A 3 -7.24 -44.27 -8.44
N GLU A 4 -6.39 -43.33 -8.87
CA GLU A 4 -5.27 -42.72 -8.12
C GLU A 4 -4.42 -41.98 -9.18
N ASN A 5 -3.63 -40.93 -8.98
CA ASN A 5 -3.46 -39.98 -7.90
C ASN A 5 -2.44 -38.92 -8.37
N GLU A 6 -2.62 -37.69 -7.90
CA GLU A 6 -1.64 -36.67 -7.47
C GLU A 6 -0.33 -36.36 -8.23
N ALA A 7 -0.18 -35.06 -8.52
CA ALA A 7 1.07 -34.34 -8.28
C ALA A 7 0.79 -33.22 -7.26
N SER A 8 1.20 -33.48 -6.02
CA SER A 8 1.24 -32.55 -4.90
C SER A 8 2.27 -31.44 -5.12
N CYS A 9 1.92 -30.20 -4.81
CA CYS A 9 2.88 -29.25 -4.25
C CYS A 9 2.40 -28.91 -2.85
N SER A 10 3.06 -29.51 -1.87
CA SER A 10 2.91 -29.26 -0.45
C SER A 10 3.17 -27.79 -0.14
N GLN A 11 2.11 -26.99 0.00
CA GLN A 11 2.23 -25.72 0.70
C GLN A 11 2.07 -26.00 2.19
N GLY A 12 3.21 -26.01 2.87
CA GLY A 12 3.31 -26.24 4.30
C GLY A 12 2.34 -25.35 5.07
N SER A 13 1.64 -25.97 6.01
CA SER A 13 0.78 -25.34 6.98
C SER A 13 1.57 -24.33 7.84
N ALA A 14 1.51 -23.06 7.47
CA ALA A 14 1.67 -21.97 8.43
C ALA A 14 0.29 -21.37 8.63
N THR A 15 -0.24 -21.43 9.85
CA THR A 15 -1.26 -20.48 10.31
C THR A 15 -0.63 -19.08 10.36
N GLY A 16 -0.31 -18.54 9.18
CA GLY A 16 0.25 -17.21 8.99
C GLY A 16 -0.87 -16.32 8.51
N GLY A 17 -1.32 -15.39 9.35
CA GLY A 17 -2.26 -14.36 8.91
C GLY A 17 -1.75 -13.73 7.62
N SER A 18 -2.67 -13.40 6.71
CA SER A 18 -2.37 -12.62 5.51
C SER A 18 -1.47 -11.43 5.89
N ARG A 19 -0.30 -11.31 5.26
CA ARG A 19 0.67 -10.27 5.58
C ARG A 19 0.04 -8.90 5.38
N GLU A 20 0.28 -7.96 6.29
CA GLU A 20 -0.21 -6.58 6.21
C GLU A 20 0.97 -5.62 6.15
N TYR A 21 0.95 -4.74 5.15
CA TYR A 21 1.96 -3.72 4.92
C TYR A 21 1.32 -2.35 5.09
N LYS A 22 1.96 -1.48 5.86
CA LYS A 22 1.52 -0.10 6.09
C LYS A 22 2.40 0.86 5.30
N VAL A 23 1.78 1.72 4.51
CA VAL A 23 2.43 2.71 3.66
C VAL A 23 1.88 4.08 4.00
N VAL A 24 2.76 5.07 4.15
CA VAL A 24 2.36 6.46 4.37
C VAL A 24 2.94 7.32 3.25
N MET A 25 2.08 8.06 2.56
CA MET A 25 2.47 8.94 1.46
C MET A 25 2.84 10.31 2.02
N LEU A 26 4.11 10.69 1.90
CA LEU A 26 4.65 11.97 2.36
C LEU A 26 5.30 12.75 1.21
N GLY A 27 5.26 14.08 1.29
CA GLY A 27 5.83 14.96 0.26
C GLY A 27 5.08 16.29 0.18
N ALA A 28 5.67 17.28 -0.47
CA ALA A 28 5.13 18.65 -0.56
C ALA A 28 3.72 18.71 -1.20
N GLY A 29 3.05 19.84 -1.04
CA GLY A 29 1.76 20.12 -1.67
C GLY A 29 1.88 20.07 -3.19
N GLY A 30 0.90 19.46 -3.87
CA GLY A 30 0.84 19.44 -5.34
C GLY A 30 1.79 18.47 -6.06
N VAL A 31 2.59 17.66 -5.37
CA VAL A 31 3.51 16.69 -6.01
C VAL A 31 2.82 15.42 -6.55
N GLY A 32 1.50 15.27 -6.35
CA GLY A 32 0.72 14.15 -6.90
C GLY A 32 0.67 12.88 -6.04
N LYS A 33 0.85 12.96 -4.71
CA LYS A 33 0.74 11.81 -3.79
C LYS A 33 -0.59 11.08 -3.93
N SER A 34 -1.68 11.82 -3.81
CA SER A 34 -3.04 11.32 -3.94
C SER A 34 -3.32 10.78 -5.33
N ALA A 35 -2.81 11.43 -6.38
CA ALA A 35 -2.96 10.93 -7.74
C ALA A 35 -2.27 9.57 -7.93
N MET A 36 -1.08 9.37 -7.34
CA MET A 36 -0.39 8.07 -7.35
C MET A 36 -1.15 7.00 -6.56
N THR A 37 -1.67 7.35 -5.38
CA THR A 37 -2.50 6.45 -4.56
C THR A 37 -3.75 6.02 -5.31
N MET A 38 -4.47 6.96 -5.92
CA MET A 38 -5.66 6.68 -6.72
C MET A 38 -5.33 5.81 -7.94
N GLN A 39 -4.27 6.16 -8.70
CA GLN A 39 -3.83 5.36 -9.84
C GLN A 39 -3.51 3.91 -9.45
N PHE A 40 -2.93 3.70 -8.27
CA PHE A 40 -2.61 2.36 -7.76
C PHE A 40 -3.88 1.56 -7.41
N ILE A 41 -4.88 2.19 -6.79
CA ILE A 41 -6.07 1.51 -6.27
C ILE A 41 -7.16 1.33 -7.34
N SER A 42 -7.45 2.38 -8.11
CA SER A 42 -8.56 2.40 -9.08
C SER A 42 -8.10 2.09 -10.51
N HIS A 43 -6.79 2.01 -10.76
CA HIS A 43 -6.20 1.92 -12.10
C HIS A 43 -6.59 3.07 -13.04
N GLN A 44 -7.00 4.20 -12.47
CA GLN A 44 -7.43 5.39 -13.20
C GLN A 44 -6.79 6.65 -12.61
N PHE A 45 -6.39 7.55 -13.51
CA PHE A 45 -5.87 8.85 -13.11
C PHE A 45 -7.04 9.84 -13.05
N PRO A 46 -7.29 10.48 -11.89
CA PRO A 46 -8.41 11.39 -11.76
C PRO A 46 -8.14 12.69 -12.55
N ASP A 47 -9.11 13.11 -13.37
CA ASP A 47 -9.03 14.37 -14.14
C ASP A 47 -9.11 15.62 -13.26
N TYR A 48 -9.70 15.48 -12.08
CA TYR A 48 -9.85 16.53 -11.08
C TYR A 48 -9.42 16.00 -9.71
N HIS A 49 -8.67 16.82 -8.97
CA HIS A 49 -8.12 16.45 -7.67
C HIS A 49 -8.57 17.46 -6.61
N ASP A 50 -9.39 16.99 -5.66
CA ASP A 50 -9.65 17.70 -4.42
C ASP A 50 -8.44 17.54 -3.48
N PRO A 51 -7.93 18.62 -2.85
CA PRO A 51 -6.82 18.52 -1.91
C PRO A 51 -7.14 17.57 -0.75
N THR A 52 -6.35 16.50 -0.61
CA THR A 52 -6.45 15.56 0.50
C THR A 52 -6.00 16.19 1.81
N ILE A 53 -6.78 15.98 2.88
CA ILE A 53 -6.37 16.28 4.27
C ILE A 53 -5.64 15.06 4.84
N GLU A 54 -6.35 13.93 4.93
CA GLU A 54 -5.83 12.62 5.27
C GLU A 54 -6.84 11.57 4.79
N ASP A 55 -6.41 10.60 3.99
CA ASP A 55 -7.25 9.51 3.47
C ASP A 55 -6.58 8.16 3.75
N ALA A 56 -7.37 7.18 4.19
CA ALA A 56 -6.90 5.82 4.47
C ALA A 56 -7.53 4.83 3.50
N TYR A 57 -6.70 4.03 2.84
CA TYR A 57 -7.12 3.04 1.85
C TYR A 57 -6.58 1.67 2.22
N LYS A 58 -7.43 0.64 2.13
CA LYS A 58 -7.01 -0.75 2.29
C LYS A 58 -7.35 -1.55 1.05
N THR A 59 -6.35 -2.23 0.49
CA THR A 59 -6.52 -3.06 -0.70
C THR A 59 -5.76 -4.38 -0.57
N GLN A 60 -6.25 -5.43 -1.25
CA GLN A 60 -5.57 -6.71 -1.32
C GLN A 60 -4.66 -6.75 -2.55
N VAL A 61 -3.39 -7.07 -2.34
CA VAL A 61 -2.34 -7.09 -3.36
C VAL A 61 -1.61 -8.42 -3.33
N ARG A 62 -0.87 -8.74 -4.39
CA ARG A 62 0.10 -9.84 -4.39
C ARG A 62 1.52 -9.28 -4.29
N ILE A 63 2.23 -9.67 -3.24
CA ILE A 63 3.65 -9.31 -3.01
C ILE A 63 4.41 -10.63 -2.94
N ASP A 64 5.44 -10.78 -3.77
CA ASP A 64 6.21 -12.03 -3.88
C ASP A 64 5.33 -13.27 -4.14
N ASN A 65 4.30 -13.13 -4.99
CA ASN A 65 3.27 -14.13 -5.29
C ASN A 65 2.35 -14.54 -4.12
N GLU A 66 2.50 -13.94 -2.94
CA GLU A 66 1.64 -14.20 -1.78
C GLU A 66 0.56 -13.11 -1.62
N PRO A 67 -0.67 -13.48 -1.22
CA PRO A 67 -1.71 -12.50 -0.94
C PRO A 67 -1.39 -11.69 0.33
N ALA A 68 -1.46 -10.38 0.22
CA ALA A 68 -1.19 -9.44 1.29
C ALA A 68 -2.20 -8.30 1.30
N TYR A 69 -2.37 -7.64 2.44
CA TYR A 69 -3.09 -6.38 2.56
C TYR A 69 -2.11 -5.21 2.55
N LEU A 70 -2.47 -4.18 1.80
CA LEU A 70 -1.78 -2.89 1.81
C LEU A 70 -2.71 -1.85 2.43
N ASP A 71 -2.25 -1.25 3.52
CA ASP A 71 -2.89 -0.17 4.26
C ASP A 71 -2.13 1.13 3.94
N ILE A 72 -2.74 1.99 3.12
CA ILE A 72 -2.14 3.21 2.58
C ILE A 72 -2.76 4.40 3.29
N LEU A 73 -1.93 5.22 3.92
CA LEU A 73 -2.30 6.52 4.47
C LEU A 73 -1.80 7.62 3.53
N ASP A 74 -2.71 8.27 2.82
CA ASP A 74 -2.41 9.47 2.02
C ASP A 74 -2.59 10.73 2.87
N THR A 75 -1.61 11.63 2.84
CA THR A 75 -1.59 12.81 3.72
C THR A 75 -1.51 14.11 2.92
N ALA A 76 -2.07 15.19 3.47
CA ALA A 76 -1.91 16.51 2.91
C ALA A 76 -0.44 16.87 2.72
N GLY A 77 -0.08 17.34 1.53
CA GLY A 77 1.27 17.86 1.28
C GLY A 77 1.57 19.20 1.94
N GLN A 78 0.62 19.76 2.69
CA GLN A 78 0.72 21.09 3.31
C GLN A 78 1.51 21.09 4.62
N LEU A 79 2.37 20.10 4.87
CA LEU A 79 3.29 20.10 6.01
C LEU A 79 4.47 21.07 5.79
N CYS A 80 4.15 22.33 5.52
CA CYS A 80 5.06 23.42 5.79
C CYS A 80 4.98 23.73 7.29
N SER A 81 6.05 23.35 7.99
CA SER A 81 6.41 23.69 9.38
C SER A 81 5.49 23.18 10.49
N GLN A 82 5.68 21.94 10.95
CA GLN A 82 5.87 21.67 12.38
C GLN A 82 6.78 20.44 12.58
N SER A 83 7.90 20.68 13.24
CA SER A 83 8.87 19.69 13.70
C SER A 83 8.21 18.68 14.66
N ARG A 84 8.25 17.39 14.33
CA ARG A 84 8.01 16.30 15.30
C ARG A 84 9.21 15.34 15.31
N PRO A 85 9.71 14.90 16.49
CA PRO A 85 10.85 13.99 16.57
C PRO A 85 10.47 12.58 16.10
N LEU A 86 11.40 11.96 15.39
CA LEU A 86 11.29 10.65 14.75
C LEU A 86 10.99 9.53 15.76
N ALA A 87 9.88 8.82 15.58
CA ALA A 87 9.69 7.47 16.11
C ALA A 87 9.84 6.47 14.96
N HIS A 88 10.61 5.41 15.22
CA HIS A 88 10.92 4.29 14.35
C HIS A 88 9.73 3.84 13.47
N LEU A 89 9.78 4.13 12.17
CA LEU A 89 9.04 3.39 11.15
C LEU A 89 9.92 3.21 9.93
N ASN A 90 10.01 1.97 9.46
CA ASN A 90 10.60 1.63 8.16
C ASN A 90 9.71 2.25 7.07
N LEU A 91 10.02 3.47 6.64
CA LEU A 91 9.40 4.10 5.48
C LEU A 91 9.99 3.49 4.21
N ILE A 92 9.16 2.79 3.43
CA ILE A 92 9.48 2.47 2.04
C ILE A 92 9.22 3.75 1.24
N TYR A 93 10.31 4.43 0.88
CA TYR A 93 10.31 5.62 0.05
C TYR A 93 10.06 5.24 -1.42
N SER A 94 9.13 5.94 -2.07
CA SER A 94 9.12 6.05 -3.53
C SER A 94 9.15 7.53 -3.89
N SER A 95 10.33 8.02 -4.25
CA SER A 95 10.48 9.26 -5.00
C SER A 95 10.46 8.92 -6.48
N VAL A 96 9.46 9.40 -7.20
CA VAL A 96 9.52 9.44 -8.66
C VAL A 96 10.57 10.52 -9.00
N LYS A 97 11.70 10.09 -9.55
CA LYS A 97 12.70 10.99 -10.15
C LYS A 97 12.19 11.53 -11.47
#